data_AF-A0A9E4PPE6-F1
#
_entry.id   AF-A0A9E4PPE6-F1
#
_cell.length_a   1.000
_cell.length_b   1.000
_cell.length_c   1.000
_cell.angle_alpha   90.00
_cell.angle_beta   90.00
_cell.angle_gamma   90.00
#
_symmetry.space_group_name_H-M   'P 1'
#
loop_
_entity.id
_entity.type
_entity.pdbx_description
1 polymer ?
#
loop_
_entity_poly.entity_id
_entity_poly.type
_entity_poly.pdbx_seq_one_letter_code
_entity_poly.pdbx_strand_id
1 'polypeptide(L)'
;TAARYAQPGGYVGWVPKGAFPSLDATLFGDEEKNQEALELGEISRPIFTQDGVYIIHKISGLTEQDISDVMRFKLNTELVRKWQDDQQLAGSNEGWLRMNFNSKLYAWVADQVRLSAPRTGPRAPGQPGPGLPGPGGLPGR
;
A
#
# COMPACT_ATOMS: atom_id res chain seq x y z
N THR A 1 9.85 -11.09 2.45
CA THR A 1 11.16 -11.10 3.15
C THR A 1 12.30 -10.72 2.23
N ALA A 2 13.01 -9.63 2.55
CA ALA A 2 14.13 -9.10 1.74
C ALA A 2 15.38 -10.01 1.79
N ALA A 3 15.52 -10.85 2.80
CA ALA A 3 16.65 -11.77 2.99
C ALA A 3 16.87 -12.74 1.82
N ARG A 4 15.83 -13.07 1.03
CA ARG A 4 15.97 -13.96 -0.15
C ARG A 4 16.64 -13.28 -1.35
N TYR A 5 16.80 -11.97 -1.31
CA TYR A 5 17.41 -11.16 -2.37
C TYR A 5 18.88 -10.85 -2.05
N ALA A 6 19.37 -11.26 -0.87
CA ALA A 6 20.76 -11.11 -0.47
C ALA A 6 21.59 -12.34 -0.87
N GLN A 7 22.80 -12.09 -1.36
CA GLN A 7 23.85 -13.08 -1.50
C GLN A 7 24.37 -13.53 -0.12
N PRO A 8 25.12 -14.64 -0.04
CA PRO A 8 25.84 -15.01 1.18
C PRO A 8 26.65 -13.81 1.71
N GLY A 9 26.46 -13.47 2.99
CA GLY A 9 27.06 -12.28 3.60
C GLY A 9 26.18 -11.03 3.62
N GLY A 10 24.93 -11.10 3.13
CA GLY A 10 23.96 -9.99 3.25
C GLY A 10 24.08 -8.93 2.15
N TYR A 11 24.92 -9.16 1.14
CA TYR A 11 25.08 -8.24 0.01
C TYR A 11 23.91 -8.36 -0.96
N VAL A 12 23.28 -7.24 -1.29
CA VAL A 12 22.03 -7.20 -2.07
C VAL A 12 22.25 -6.67 -3.50
N GLY A 13 23.42 -6.11 -3.80
CA GLY A 13 23.68 -5.47 -5.08
C GLY A 13 22.98 -4.11 -5.23
N TRP A 14 22.75 -3.70 -6.48
CA TRP A 14 22.02 -2.48 -6.79
C TRP A 14 20.52 -2.64 -6.51
N VAL A 15 19.99 -1.75 -5.69
CA VAL A 15 18.57 -1.73 -5.31
C VAL A 15 17.89 -0.57 -6.02
N PRO A 16 16.89 -0.81 -6.88
CA PRO A 16 16.11 0.25 -7.48
C PRO A 16 15.06 0.78 -6.49
N LYS A 17 14.70 2.07 -6.63
CA LYS A 17 13.62 2.68 -5.86
C LYS A 17 12.30 1.94 -6.11
N GLY A 18 11.53 1.68 -5.06
CA GLY A 18 10.26 0.94 -5.11
C GLY A 18 10.40 -0.57 -4.97
N ALA A 19 11.61 -1.14 -5.05
CA ALA A 19 11.78 -2.58 -4.81
C ALA A 19 11.56 -2.95 -3.33
N PHE A 20 11.82 -2.03 -2.40
CA PHE A 20 11.54 -2.24 -0.98
C PHE A 20 10.88 -0.99 -0.39
N PRO A 21 9.57 -0.78 -0.61
CA PRO A 21 8.89 0.46 -0.21
C PRO A 21 9.08 0.83 1.26
N SER A 22 9.17 -0.15 2.15
CA SER A 22 9.40 0.06 3.58
C SER A 22 10.82 0.53 3.94
N LEU A 23 11.78 0.35 3.03
CA LEU A 23 13.19 0.72 3.21
C LEU A 23 13.60 1.91 2.33
N ASP A 24 12.78 2.27 1.33
CA ASP A 24 13.09 3.32 0.36
C ASP A 24 13.39 4.67 1.03
N ALA A 25 12.64 5.06 2.05
CA ALA A 25 12.89 6.30 2.79
C ALA A 25 14.28 6.33 3.44
N THR A 26 14.80 5.17 3.87
CA THR A 26 16.16 5.08 4.42
C THR A 26 17.22 5.05 3.31
N LEU A 27 16.95 4.41 2.17
CA LEU A 27 17.93 4.27 1.09
C LEU A 27 18.08 5.54 0.23
N PHE A 28 16.96 6.22 -0.02
CA PHE A 28 16.86 7.33 -0.98
C PHE A 28 16.41 8.64 -0.36
N GLY A 29 16.05 8.66 0.92
CA GLY A 29 15.44 9.81 1.58
C GLY A 29 13.96 9.95 1.24
N ASP A 30 13.27 10.74 2.05
CA ASP A 30 11.86 11.08 1.93
C ASP A 30 11.64 12.53 2.39
N GLU A 31 11.53 13.45 1.43
CA GLU A 31 11.33 14.87 1.70
C GLU A 31 10.00 15.14 2.43
N GLU A 32 8.96 14.38 2.12
CA GLU A 32 7.63 14.56 2.75
C GLU A 32 7.68 14.21 4.24
N LYS A 33 8.53 13.26 4.61
CA LYS A 33 8.75 12.84 6.00
C LYS A 33 9.95 13.53 6.65
N ASN A 34 10.58 14.48 5.96
CA ASN A 34 11.82 15.15 6.40
C ASN A 34 12.90 14.13 6.84
N GLN A 35 13.02 13.05 6.09
CA GLN A 35 13.97 11.97 6.35
C GLN A 35 15.08 12.01 5.31
N GLU A 36 16.31 12.22 5.77
CA GLU A 36 17.48 12.16 4.91
C GLU A 36 17.83 10.72 4.52
N ALA A 37 18.43 10.57 3.35
CA ALA A 37 18.94 9.28 2.91
C ALA A 37 20.13 8.86 3.79
N LEU A 38 20.29 7.56 3.99
CA LEU A 38 21.47 7.01 4.67
C LEU A 38 22.74 7.43 3.93
N GLU A 39 23.75 7.89 4.66
CA GLU A 39 25.00 8.37 4.08
C GLU A 39 25.87 7.23 3.56
N LEU A 40 26.76 7.55 2.61
CA LEU A 40 27.69 6.56 2.07
C LEU A 40 28.65 6.05 3.16
N GLY A 41 28.74 4.74 3.30
CA GLY A 41 29.53 4.06 4.33
C GLY A 41 28.83 3.94 5.68
N GLU A 42 27.63 4.52 5.84
CA GLU A 42 26.90 4.48 7.09
C GLU A 42 26.18 3.14 7.29
N ILE A 43 25.95 2.79 8.56
CA ILE A 43 25.10 1.67 8.97
C ILE A 43 23.83 2.25 9.61
N SER A 44 22.67 1.83 9.11
CA SER A 44 21.38 2.26 9.65
C SER A 44 21.16 1.75 11.06
N ARG A 45 20.30 2.44 11.80
CA ARG A 45 19.65 1.85 12.98
C ARG A 45 18.76 0.66 12.56
N PRO A 46 18.36 -0.23 13.49
CA PRO A 46 17.41 -1.30 13.19
C PRO A 46 16.09 -0.75 12.65
N ILE A 47 15.67 -1.24 11.49
CA ILE A 47 14.43 -0.85 10.81
C ILE A 47 13.42 -1.97 10.99
N PHE A 48 12.32 -1.66 11.68
CA PHE A 48 11.25 -2.62 11.95
C PHE A 48 10.22 -2.57 10.84
N THR A 49 9.98 -3.71 10.19
CA THR A 49 8.97 -3.85 9.13
C THR A 49 8.09 -5.06 9.42
N GLN A 50 6.97 -5.19 8.70
CA GLN A 50 6.12 -6.39 8.78
C GLN A 50 6.86 -7.68 8.40
N ASP A 51 7.89 -7.57 7.54
CA ASP A 51 8.70 -8.69 7.06
C ASP A 51 9.82 -9.08 8.02
N GLY A 52 10.14 -8.24 9.02
CA GLY A 52 11.25 -8.43 9.96
C GLY A 52 12.04 -7.16 10.27
N VAL A 53 13.17 -7.35 10.95
CA VAL A 53 14.09 -6.27 11.34
C VAL A 53 15.29 -6.25 10.42
N TYR A 54 15.63 -5.09 9.87
CA TYR A 54 16.74 -4.91 8.94
C TYR A 54 17.79 -3.92 9.48
N ILE A 55 19.05 -4.20 9.19
CA ILE A 55 20.18 -3.29 9.39
C ILE A 55 20.84 -3.15 8.02
N ILE A 56 21.01 -1.91 7.55
CA ILE A 56 21.50 -1.62 6.19
C ILE A 56 22.86 -0.96 6.31
N HIS A 57 23.83 -1.44 5.54
CA HIS A 57 25.11 -0.77 5.34
C HIS A 57 25.20 -0.28 3.88
N LYS A 58 25.26 1.04 3.68
CA LYS A 58 25.30 1.62 2.33
C LYS A 58 26.72 1.69 1.82
N ILE A 59 27.05 0.86 0.85
CA ILE A 59 28.42 0.78 0.30
C ILE A 59 28.62 1.59 -0.99
N SER A 60 27.55 2.11 -1.60
CA SER A 60 27.62 2.86 -2.86
C SER A 60 26.53 3.94 -2.93
N GLY A 61 26.84 5.05 -3.62
CA GLY A 61 25.93 6.18 -3.82
C GLY A 61 24.85 5.90 -4.85
N LEU A 62 23.96 6.87 -5.10
CA LEU A 62 22.97 6.76 -6.16
C LEU A 62 23.67 6.81 -7.53
N THR A 63 23.41 5.81 -8.38
CA THR A 63 23.95 5.72 -9.74
C THR A 63 22.98 4.93 -10.61
N GLU A 64 22.85 5.31 -11.87
CA GLU A 64 22.11 4.54 -12.87
C GLU A 64 22.89 3.27 -13.22
N GLN A 65 22.23 2.12 -13.04
CA GLN A 65 22.83 0.80 -13.23
C GLN A 65 21.80 -0.16 -13.78
N ASP A 66 22.29 -1.17 -14.49
CA ASP A 66 21.43 -2.24 -14.98
C ASP A 66 20.80 -3.00 -13.80
N ILE A 67 19.48 -3.13 -13.87
CA ILE A 67 18.71 -3.88 -12.88
C ILE A 67 18.89 -5.38 -13.10
N SER A 68 19.40 -6.06 -12.06
CA SER A 68 19.50 -7.53 -12.05
C SER A 68 18.12 -8.19 -12.19
N ASP A 69 18.05 -9.39 -12.74
CA ASP A 69 16.79 -10.11 -12.93
C ASP A 69 16.02 -10.33 -11.62
N VAL A 70 16.77 -10.60 -10.55
CA VAL A 70 16.24 -10.79 -9.20
C VAL A 70 15.56 -9.52 -8.68
N MET A 71 16.21 -8.35 -8.84
CA MET A 71 15.62 -7.06 -8.45
C MET A 71 14.51 -6.62 -9.38
N ARG A 72 14.60 -6.93 -10.68
CA ARG A 72 13.55 -6.66 -11.66
C ARG A 72 12.27 -7.40 -11.31
N PHE A 73 12.38 -8.69 -10.99
CA PHE A 73 11.24 -9.49 -10.55
C PHE A 73 10.63 -8.93 -9.27
N LYS A 74 11.46 -8.52 -8.29
CA LYS A 74 10.98 -7.89 -7.06
C LYS A 74 10.23 -6.59 -7.33
N LEU A 75 10.85 -5.66 -8.07
CA LEU A 75 10.26 -4.38 -8.42
C LEU A 75 8.94 -4.55 -9.16
N ASN A 76 8.89 -5.43 -10.17
CA ASN A 76 7.66 -5.71 -10.90
C ASN A 76 6.55 -6.24 -10.00
N THR A 77 6.89 -7.10 -9.04
CA THR A 77 5.91 -7.62 -8.07
C THR A 77 5.34 -6.48 -7.21
N GLU A 78 6.17 -5.56 -6.74
CA GLU A 78 5.71 -4.41 -5.95
C GLU A 78 4.89 -3.42 -6.79
N LEU A 79 5.28 -3.17 -8.04
CA LEU A 79 4.53 -2.30 -8.95
C LEU A 79 3.15 -2.87 -9.27
N VAL A 80 3.04 -4.19 -9.52
CA VAL A 80 1.76 -4.85 -9.75
C VAL A 80 0.86 -4.76 -8.51
N ARG A 81 1.43 -4.98 -7.31
CA ARG A 81 0.68 -4.84 -6.05
C ARG A 81 0.15 -3.43 -5.87
N LYS A 82 1.03 -2.42 -6.02
CA LYS A 82 0.64 -1.02 -5.96
C LYS A 82 -0.48 -0.70 -6.95
N TRP A 83 -0.34 -1.15 -8.20
CA TRP A 83 -1.38 -0.95 -9.21
C TRP A 83 -2.70 -1.61 -8.81
N GLN A 84 -2.68 -2.83 -8.25
CA GLN A 84 -3.89 -3.50 -7.77
C GLN A 84 -4.58 -2.70 -6.65
N ASP A 85 -3.79 -2.21 -5.68
CA ASP A 85 -4.30 -1.39 -4.58
C ASP A 85 -4.90 -0.08 -5.11
N ASP A 86 -4.22 0.58 -6.05
CA ASP A 86 -4.69 1.81 -6.70
C ASP A 86 -6.00 1.57 -7.47
N GLN A 87 -6.10 0.48 -8.23
CA GLN A 87 -7.33 0.10 -8.95
C GLN A 87 -8.47 -0.24 -8.00
N GLN A 88 -8.19 -0.92 -6.89
CA GLN A 88 -9.20 -1.24 -5.89
C GLN A 88 -9.75 0.03 -5.24
N LEU A 89 -8.88 0.98 -4.89
CA LEU A 89 -9.30 2.26 -4.32
C LEU A 89 -10.11 3.08 -5.33
N ALA A 90 -9.62 3.22 -6.57
CA ALA A 90 -10.32 3.93 -7.63
C ALA A 90 -11.70 3.31 -7.91
N GLY A 91 -11.77 1.99 -8.08
CA GLY A 91 -13.03 1.30 -8.34
C GLY A 91 -14.01 1.33 -7.17
N SER A 92 -13.52 1.42 -5.93
CA SER A 92 -14.36 1.64 -4.75
C SER A 92 -14.97 3.04 -4.75
N ASN A 93 -14.16 4.06 -5.07
CA ASN A 93 -14.60 5.46 -5.12
C ASN A 93 -15.55 5.74 -6.30
N GLU A 94 -15.30 5.11 -7.45
CA GLU A 94 -16.07 5.29 -8.69
C GLU A 94 -17.26 4.32 -8.80
N GLY A 95 -17.35 3.33 -7.91
CA GLY A 95 -18.48 2.40 -7.80
C GLY A 95 -18.52 1.27 -8.84
N TRP A 96 -17.45 1.07 -9.62
CA TRP A 96 -17.37 -0.07 -10.56
C TRP A 96 -16.76 -1.33 -9.94
N LEU A 97 -16.10 -1.22 -8.78
CA LEU A 97 -15.59 -2.39 -8.05
C LEU A 97 -16.76 -3.20 -7.48
N ARG A 98 -16.85 -4.47 -7.87
CA ARG A 98 -17.83 -5.42 -7.34
C ARG A 98 -17.14 -6.53 -6.57
N MET A 99 -17.37 -6.61 -5.27
CA MET A 99 -16.93 -7.76 -4.47
C MET A 99 -17.94 -8.90 -4.61
N ASN A 100 -17.48 -10.06 -5.07
CA ASN A 100 -18.32 -11.26 -5.16
C ASN A 100 -17.85 -12.29 -4.12
N PHE A 101 -18.63 -12.48 -3.05
CA PHE A 101 -18.36 -13.46 -2.01
C PHE A 101 -19.00 -14.81 -2.38
N ASN A 102 -18.30 -15.63 -3.16
CA ASN A 102 -18.78 -16.93 -3.64
C ASN A 102 -18.27 -18.14 -2.84
N SER A 103 -17.57 -17.91 -1.73
CA SER A 103 -17.05 -18.99 -0.88
C SER A 103 -18.14 -19.56 0.02
N LYS A 104 -18.31 -20.88 0.00
CA LYS A 104 -19.22 -21.62 0.89
C LYS A 104 -18.92 -21.38 2.39
N LEU A 105 -17.66 -21.12 2.73
CA LEU A 105 -17.22 -20.84 4.10
C LEU A 105 -17.61 -19.43 4.59
N TYR A 106 -17.80 -18.49 3.66
CA TYR A 106 -18.19 -17.11 3.94
C TYR A 106 -19.64 -16.81 3.50
N ALA A 107 -20.44 -17.84 3.21
CA ALA A 107 -21.85 -17.68 2.86
C ALA A 107 -22.61 -16.85 3.92
N TRP A 108 -22.28 -17.06 5.20
CA TRP A 108 -22.85 -16.29 6.30
C TRP A 108 -22.50 -14.80 6.27
N VAL A 109 -21.31 -14.42 5.75
CA VAL A 109 -20.90 -13.01 5.60
C VAL A 109 -21.67 -12.36 4.46
N ALA A 110 -21.86 -13.08 3.35
CA ALA A 110 -22.65 -12.61 2.23
C ALA A 110 -24.11 -12.31 2.66
N ASP A 111 -24.69 -13.15 3.53
CA ASP A 111 -26.01 -12.91 4.11
C ASP A 111 -26.05 -11.65 4.99
N GLN A 112 -25.05 -11.44 5.85
CA GLN A 112 -24.97 -10.25 6.70
C GLN A 112 -24.77 -8.97 5.89
N VAL A 113 -23.86 -8.97 4.91
CA VAL A 113 -23.64 -7.82 4.01
C VAL A 113 -24.90 -7.52 3.20
N ARG A 114 -25.62 -8.54 2.72
CA ARG A 114 -26.91 -8.37 2.01
C ARG A 114 -27.98 -7.73 2.91
N LEU A 115 -27.96 -8.03 4.21
CA LEU A 115 -28.89 -7.44 5.18
C LEU A 115 -28.53 -6.00 5.54
N SER A 116 -27.24 -5.69 5.68
CA SER A 116 -26.76 -4.38 6.12
C SER A 116 -26.45 -3.39 4.99
N ALA A 117 -26.42 -3.83 3.73
CA ALA A 117 -26.18 -2.95 2.60
C ALA A 117 -27.29 -1.89 2.47
N PRO A 118 -26.94 -0.60 2.26
CA PRO A 118 -27.91 0.44 1.97
C PRO A 118 -28.69 0.07 0.72
N ARG A 119 -29.98 -0.21 0.88
CA ARG A 119 -30.86 -0.49 -0.25
C ARG A 119 -31.14 0.84 -0.94
N THR A 120 -30.46 1.12 -2.05
CA THR A 120 -30.93 2.13 -3.00
C THR A 120 -32.20 1.59 -3.64
N GLY A 121 -33.33 1.78 -2.96
CA GLY A 121 -34.64 1.53 -3.56
C GLY A 121 -34.83 2.42 -4.80
N PRO A 122 -35.58 1.98 -5.81
CA PRO A 122 -35.92 2.84 -6.93
C PRO A 122 -36.59 4.11 -6.39
N ARG A 123 -36.04 5.27 -6.75
CA ARG A 123 -36.58 6.58 -6.40
C ARG A 123 -38.03 6.64 -6.86
N ALA A 124 -38.97 6.74 -5.93
CA ALA A 124 -40.36 7.03 -6.27
C ALA A 124 -40.43 8.38 -6.99
N PRO A 125 -41.20 8.52 -8.09
CA PRO A 125 -41.31 9.79 -8.80
C PRO A 125 -41.89 10.84 -7.84
N GLY A 126 -41.09 11.84 -7.47
CA GLY A 126 -41.56 12.99 -6.69
C GLY A 126 -40.86 13.28 -5.36
N GLN A 127 -39.89 12.48 -4.89
CA GLN A 127 -39.15 12.83 -3.65
C GLN A 127 -37.91 13.71 -3.92
N PRO A 128 -37.74 14.84 -3.21
CA PRO A 128 -36.50 15.61 -3.20
C PRO A 128 -35.37 14.76 -2.60
N GLY A 129 -34.20 14.80 -3.23
CA GLY A 129 -33.06 13.94 -2.88
C GLY A 129 -32.47 14.26 -1.49
N PRO A 130 -31.70 13.32 -0.90
CA PRO A 130 -31.11 13.52 0.42
C PRO A 130 -30.11 14.69 0.37
N GLY A 131 -30.39 15.71 1.18
CA GLY A 131 -29.48 16.82 1.41
C GLY A 131 -28.20 16.34 2.09
N LEU A 132 -27.08 16.91 1.68
CA LEU A 132 -25.77 16.83 2.35
C LEU A 132 -25.90 17.21 3.84
N PRO A 133 -25.10 16.61 4.75
CA PRO A 133 -25.12 16.99 6.15
C PRO A 133 -24.52 18.40 6.32
N GLY A 134 -25.36 19.35 6.73
CA GLY A 134 -24.95 20.68 7.16
C GLY A 134 -24.49 20.68 8.64
N PRO A 135 -23.64 21.64 9.04
CA PRO A 135 -22.88 21.55 10.28
C PRO A 135 -23.68 22.03 11.49
N GLY A 136 -23.55 21.31 12.61
CA GLY A 136 -23.56 21.86 13.97
C GLY A 136 -24.90 22.34 14.54
N GLY A 137 -25.36 21.66 15.59
CA GLY A 137 -26.37 22.19 16.51
C GLY A 137 -26.67 21.21 17.63
N LEU A 138 -25.90 21.26 18.73
CA LEU A 138 -26.20 20.56 19.98
C LEU A 138 -27.54 21.04 20.57
N PRO A 139 -28.38 20.17 21.16
CA PRO A 139 -29.63 20.60 21.78
C PRO A 139 -29.38 21.19 23.17
N GLY A 140 -29.88 22.40 23.39
CA GLY A 140 -30.01 23.02 24.69
C GLY A 140 -31.44 22.90 25.22
N ARG A 141 -31.54 22.22 26.38
CA ARG A 141 -32.65 22.16 27.37
C ARG A 141 -33.89 21.36 27.03
#